data_AF-A0A4U3A3G5-F1
#
_entry.id   AF-A0A4U3A3G5-F1
#
_cell.length_a   1.000
_cell.length_b   1.000
_cell.length_c   1.000
_cell.angle_alpha   90.00
_cell.angle_beta   90.00
_cell.angle_gamma   90.00
#
_symmetry.space_group_name_H-M   'P 1'
#
loop_
_entity.id
_entity.type
_entity.pdbx_description
1 polymer ?
#
loop_
_entity_poly.entity_id
_entity_poly.type
_entity_poly.pdbx_seq_one_letter_code
_entity_poly.pdbx_strand_id
1 'polypeptide(L)'
;NKSKYISNTEGSNLLEGITSAFMKKCNIRGKIQGVKIAVLEVDELTMTEVLKQIQPQLIVVTNIFRDQLDRYGEINTLISKVQTAIHSSDASLLLNGDDPYSRHFTKEKNKTRTIGVPF
;
A
#
# COMPACT_ATOMS: atom_id res chain seq x y z
N ASN A 1 -2.12 -6.60 -25.81
CA ASN A 1 -1.17 -5.82 -24.97
C ASN A 1 -0.78 -6.63 -23.74
N LYS A 2 0.43 -7.23 -23.67
CA LYS A 2 0.88 -7.93 -22.46
C LYS A 2 1.44 -6.88 -21.49
N SER A 3 0.65 -6.44 -20.51
CA SER A 3 1.13 -5.53 -19.45
C SER A 3 2.34 -6.16 -18.73
N LYS A 4 3.41 -5.38 -18.55
CA LYS A 4 4.69 -5.80 -17.95
C LYS A 4 4.65 -5.98 -16.43
N TYR A 5 3.52 -5.66 -15.81
CA TYR A 5 3.28 -5.70 -14.37
C TYR A 5 1.82 -6.10 -14.07
N ILE A 6 1.58 -6.51 -12.82
CA ILE A 6 0.24 -6.69 -12.25
C ILE A 6 -0.17 -5.38 -11.60
N SER A 7 -1.41 -4.96 -11.82
CA SER A 7 -2.03 -3.82 -11.16
C SER A 7 -3.52 -4.06 -11.08
N ASN A 8 -4.13 -3.72 -9.96
CA ASN A 8 -5.54 -3.42 -9.90
C ASN A 8 -5.79 -2.11 -10.65
N THR A 9 -6.91 -2.03 -11.37
CA THR A 9 -7.31 -0.87 -12.18
C THR A 9 -8.67 -0.38 -11.69
N GLU A 10 -9.04 0.84 -12.06
CA GLU A 10 -10.39 1.38 -11.83
C GLU A 10 -10.81 1.42 -10.34
N GLY A 11 -9.87 1.77 -9.44
CA GLY A 11 -10.19 1.93 -8.01
C GLY A 11 -10.52 0.64 -7.26
N SER A 12 -10.20 -0.53 -7.83
CA SER A 12 -10.38 -1.83 -7.19
C SER A 12 -9.31 -2.08 -6.12
N ASN A 13 -9.23 -1.20 -5.11
CA ASN A 13 -8.19 -1.13 -4.06
C ASN A 13 -8.42 -2.08 -2.87
N LEU A 14 -9.53 -2.83 -2.90
CA LEU A 14 -9.84 -3.89 -1.93
C LEU A 14 -9.18 -5.22 -2.31
N LEU A 15 -9.19 -6.17 -1.36
CA LEU A 15 -8.56 -7.48 -1.51
C LEU A 15 -9.08 -8.26 -2.72
N GLU A 16 -10.35 -8.17 -3.05
CA GLU A 16 -10.99 -8.82 -4.20
C GLU A 16 -10.45 -8.25 -5.52
N GLY A 17 -10.24 -6.93 -5.56
CA GLY A 17 -9.66 -6.22 -6.70
C GLY A 17 -8.22 -6.62 -6.97
N ILE A 18 -7.43 -6.69 -5.90
CA ILE A 18 -6.06 -7.21 -5.94
C ILE A 18 -6.05 -8.66 -6.40
N THR A 19 -6.90 -9.51 -5.82
CA THR A 19 -7.00 -10.93 -6.18
C THR A 19 -7.33 -11.11 -7.67
N SER A 20 -8.32 -10.37 -8.17
CA SER A 20 -8.70 -10.36 -9.59
C SER A 20 -7.53 -9.94 -10.49
N ALA A 21 -6.74 -8.95 -10.09
CA ALA A 21 -5.57 -8.50 -10.84
C ALA A 21 -4.51 -9.62 -10.98
N PHE A 22 -4.26 -10.39 -9.93
CA PHE A 22 -3.36 -11.55 -9.98
C PHE A 22 -3.94 -12.68 -10.82
N MET A 23 -5.23 -13.01 -10.67
CA MET A 23 -5.89 -14.08 -11.44
C MET A 23 -5.79 -13.87 -12.95
N LYS A 24 -5.90 -12.62 -13.43
CA LYS A 24 -5.72 -12.26 -14.85
C LYS A 24 -4.32 -12.56 -15.41
N LYS A 25 -3.32 -12.77 -14.55
CA LYS A 25 -1.92 -13.05 -14.93
C LYS A 25 -1.44 -14.44 -14.50
N CYS A 26 -2.30 -15.23 -13.85
CA CYS A 26 -2.04 -16.61 -13.48
C CYS A 26 -2.54 -17.58 -14.55
N ASN A 27 -1.87 -18.71 -14.70
CA ASN A 27 -2.41 -19.84 -15.44
C ASN A 27 -3.37 -20.68 -14.58
N ILE A 28 -3.96 -21.71 -15.18
CA ILE A 28 -4.87 -22.65 -14.50
C ILE A 28 -4.25 -23.37 -13.29
N ARG A 29 -2.92 -23.35 -13.15
CA ARG A 29 -2.18 -23.94 -12.01
C ARG A 29 -1.83 -22.89 -10.95
N GLY A 30 -2.35 -21.66 -11.07
CA GLY A 30 -2.07 -20.56 -10.14
C GLY A 30 -0.69 -19.93 -10.29
N LYS A 31 0.08 -20.24 -11.34
CA LYS A 31 1.41 -19.68 -11.55
C LYS A 31 1.33 -18.40 -12.37
N ILE A 32 1.88 -17.30 -11.83
CA ILE A 32 2.04 -16.02 -12.53
C ILE A 32 2.94 -16.22 -13.76
N GLN A 33 2.52 -15.72 -14.93
CA GLN A 33 3.23 -15.88 -16.19
C GLN A 33 3.81 -14.57 -16.72
N GLY A 34 5.11 -14.56 -17.02
CA GLY A 34 5.76 -13.49 -17.79
C GLY A 34 5.78 -12.11 -17.11
N VAL A 35 5.49 -12.05 -15.81
CA VAL A 35 5.45 -10.82 -15.01
C VAL A 35 6.26 -11.04 -13.73
N LYS A 36 7.02 -10.01 -13.32
CA LYS A 36 7.88 -10.03 -12.12
C LYS A 36 7.56 -8.93 -11.11
N ILE A 37 6.71 -7.98 -11.48
CA ILE A 37 6.42 -6.78 -10.69
C ILE A 37 4.90 -6.66 -10.53
N ALA A 38 4.46 -6.33 -9.32
CA ALA A 38 3.11 -5.90 -9.02
C ALA A 38 3.16 -4.49 -8.41
N VAL A 39 2.29 -3.61 -8.88
CA VAL A 39 2.06 -2.29 -8.31
C VAL A 39 0.60 -2.28 -7.93
N LEU A 40 0.31 -2.19 -6.63
CA LEU A 40 -1.02 -2.36 -6.09
C LEU A 40 -1.44 -1.09 -5.37
N GLU A 41 -2.59 -0.56 -5.76
CA GLU A 41 -3.32 0.41 -4.95
C GLU A 41 -4.05 -0.35 -3.84
N VAL A 42 -3.89 0.06 -2.59
CA VAL A 42 -4.44 -0.65 -1.44
C VAL A 42 -5.19 0.35 -0.57
N ASP A 43 -6.44 0.04 -0.28
CA ASP A 43 -7.26 0.79 0.66
C ASP A 43 -6.67 0.67 2.08
N GLU A 44 -6.58 1.79 2.79
CA GLU A 44 -5.99 1.89 4.11
C GLU A 44 -6.67 1.01 5.17
N LEU A 45 -7.98 0.73 5.03
CA LEU A 45 -8.73 -0.14 5.93
C LEU A 45 -8.46 -1.63 5.66
N THR A 46 -8.03 -1.97 4.44
CA THR A 46 -7.73 -3.36 4.04
C THR A 46 -6.25 -3.71 4.14
N MET A 47 -5.38 -2.73 4.38
CA MET A 47 -3.92 -2.89 4.40
C MET A 47 -3.45 -4.07 5.28
N THR A 48 -4.05 -4.25 6.46
CA THR A 48 -3.73 -5.36 7.37
C THR A 48 -3.98 -6.72 6.73
N GLU A 49 -5.13 -6.90 6.06
CA GLU A 49 -5.47 -8.17 5.43
C GLU A 49 -4.64 -8.43 4.17
N VAL A 50 -4.32 -7.38 3.41
CA VAL A 50 -3.43 -7.47 2.26
C VAL A 50 -2.02 -7.91 2.69
N LEU A 51 -1.46 -7.32 3.75
CA LEU A 51 -0.12 -7.64 4.23
C LEU A 51 0.00 -9.03 4.87
N LYS A 52 -1.11 -9.67 5.27
CA LYS A 52 -1.12 -11.08 5.67
C LYS A 52 -0.92 -12.03 4.48
N GLN A 53 -1.29 -11.61 3.28
CA GLN A 53 -1.28 -12.44 2.07
C GLN A 53 -0.13 -12.09 1.13
N ILE A 54 0.34 -10.85 1.17
CA ILE A 54 1.35 -10.31 0.28
C ILE A 54 2.49 -9.74 1.12
N GLN A 55 3.73 -10.08 0.78
CA GLN A 55 4.93 -9.50 1.37
C GLN A 55 5.54 -8.47 0.39
N PRO A 56 5.15 -7.19 0.46
CA PRO A 56 5.69 -6.18 -0.43
C PRO A 56 7.16 -5.88 -0.12
N GLN A 57 7.93 -5.57 -1.15
CA GLN A 57 9.31 -5.09 -0.99
C GLN A 57 9.36 -3.58 -0.66
N LEU A 58 8.34 -2.84 -1.09
CA LEU A 58 8.21 -1.40 -0.93
C LEU A 58 6.75 -1.04 -0.67
N ILE A 59 6.50 -0.22 0.36
CA ILE A 59 5.23 0.45 0.61
C ILE A 59 5.44 1.94 0.35
N VAL A 60 4.56 2.53 -0.47
CA VAL A 60 4.58 3.96 -0.79
C VAL A 60 3.38 4.62 -0.15
N VAL A 61 3.62 5.63 0.70
CA VAL A 61 2.57 6.45 1.30
C VAL A 61 2.62 7.83 0.67
N THR A 62 1.58 8.15 -0.10
CA THR A 62 1.49 9.39 -0.87
C THR A 62 1.01 10.57 -0.02
N ASN A 63 -0.07 10.39 0.73
CA ASN A 63 -0.63 11.37 1.65
C ASN A 63 -1.69 10.71 2.55
N ILE A 64 -1.97 11.33 3.69
CA ILE A 64 -3.12 11.02 4.54
C ILE A 64 -3.94 12.29 4.71
N PHE A 65 -5.08 12.36 4.01
CA PHE A 65 -6.03 13.46 4.13
C PHE A 65 -7.27 13.08 4.93
N ARG A 66 -7.94 14.09 5.47
CA ARG A 66 -9.23 13.94 6.14
C ARG A 66 -10.33 14.14 5.12
N ASP A 67 -11.16 13.13 4.92
CA ASP A 67 -12.27 13.23 3.97
C ASP A 67 -13.41 14.13 4.44
N GLN A 68 -13.64 14.30 5.75
CA GLN A 68 -14.65 15.20 6.33
C GLN A 68 -14.19 15.73 7.71
N LEU A 69 -14.61 16.95 8.08
CA LEU A 69 -14.15 17.68 9.29
C LEU A 69 -14.57 17.02 10.63
N ASP A 70 -15.56 16.14 10.61
CA ASP A 70 -16.28 15.72 11.82
C ASP A 70 -15.64 14.51 12.54
N ARG A 71 -14.52 13.99 12.01
CA ARG A 71 -13.96 12.68 12.40
C ARG A 71 -12.56 12.78 12.99
N TYR A 72 -12.34 13.74 13.90
CA TYR A 72 -11.04 13.98 14.56
C TYR A 72 -10.46 12.74 15.27
N GLY A 73 -11.30 11.87 15.84
CA GLY A 73 -10.86 10.61 16.46
C GLY A 73 -10.54 9.50 15.44
N GLU A 74 -11.12 9.56 14.24
CA GLU A 74 -10.99 8.50 13.26
C GLU A 74 -9.67 8.56 12.50
N ILE A 75 -9.15 9.75 12.21
CA ILE A 75 -7.85 9.85 11.53
C ILE A 75 -6.70 9.29 12.38
N ASN A 76 -6.68 9.55 13.68
CA ASN A 76 -5.66 8.98 14.57
C ASN A 76 -5.78 7.45 14.67
N THR A 77 -7.02 6.95 14.69
CA THR A 77 -7.31 5.51 14.69
C THR A 77 -6.87 4.86 13.38
N LEU A 78 -7.12 5.53 12.25
CA LEU A 78 -6.71 5.09 10.93
C LEU A 78 -5.19 5.05 10.82
N ILE A 79 -4.49 6.13 11.19
CA ILE A 79 -3.02 6.19 11.20
C ILE A 79 -2.47 5.05 12.05
N SER A 80 -3.01 4.83 13.25
CA SER A 80 -2.56 3.75 14.14
C SER A 80 -2.76 2.36 13.53
N LYS A 81 -3.89 2.13 12.85
CA LYS A 81 -4.16 0.85 12.15
C LYS A 81 -3.18 0.64 10.99
N VAL A 82 -3.01 1.64 10.14
CA VAL A 82 -2.08 1.58 8.99
C VAL A 82 -0.64 1.42 9.48
N GLN A 83 -0.24 2.14 10.52
CA GLN A 83 1.08 2.02 11.14
C GLN A 83 1.31 0.60 11.63
N THR A 84 0.36 0.02 12.37
CA THR A 84 0.44 -1.36 12.87
C THR A 84 0.58 -2.35 11.71
N ALA A 85 -0.20 -2.17 10.64
CA ALA A 85 -0.13 -2.99 9.45
C ALA A 85 1.26 -2.90 8.79
N ILE A 86 1.74 -1.69 8.50
CA ILE A 86 3.06 -1.44 7.89
C ILE A 86 4.18 -2.06 8.75
N HIS A 87 4.10 -1.87 10.07
CA HIS A 87 5.10 -2.36 11.03
C HIS A 87 5.13 -3.87 11.18
N SER A 88 4.10 -4.58 10.71
CA SER A 88 4.07 -6.04 10.62
C SER A 88 4.83 -6.58 9.39
N SER A 89 5.19 -5.71 8.44
CA SER A 89 5.96 -6.05 7.25
C SER A 89 7.43 -5.65 7.36
N ASP A 90 8.30 -6.35 6.64
CA ASP A 90 9.72 -5.99 6.46
C ASP A 90 9.95 -5.08 5.24
N ALA A 91 8.88 -4.49 4.68
CA ALA A 91 8.96 -3.67 3.48
C ALA A 91 9.79 -2.40 3.71
N SER A 92 10.50 -1.93 2.68
CA SER A 92 11.03 -0.56 2.70
C SER A 92 9.88 0.44 2.60
N LEU A 93 10.06 1.65 3.11
CA LEU A 93 9.06 2.71 3.08
C LEU A 93 9.52 3.86 2.19
N LEU A 94 8.60 4.34 1.36
CA LEU A 94 8.72 5.61 0.64
C LEU A 94 7.60 6.53 1.07
N LEU A 95 7.94 7.61 1.75
CA LEU A 95 6.99 8.52 2.37
C LEU A 95 7.04 9.89 1.70
N ASN A 96 5.89 10.55 1.62
CA ASN A 96 5.83 11.96 1.26
C ASN A 96 6.32 12.86 2.40
N GLY A 97 7.43 13.55 2.20
CA GLY A 97 8.04 14.45 3.19
C GLY A 97 7.28 15.73 3.46
N ASP A 98 6.38 16.09 2.56
CA ASP A 98 5.54 17.28 2.64
C ASP A 98 4.23 16.99 3.40
N ASP A 99 3.88 15.71 3.60
CA ASP A 99 2.75 15.31 4.43
C ASP A 99 3.19 15.11 5.90
N PRO A 100 2.66 15.90 6.86
CA PRO A 100 3.01 15.75 8.27
C PRO A 100 2.63 14.37 8.84
N TYR A 101 1.61 13.71 8.30
CA TYR A 101 1.13 12.44 8.83
C TYR A 101 1.97 11.24 8.40
N SER A 102 2.61 11.32 7.22
CA SER A 102 3.39 10.20 6.67
C SER A 102 4.53 9.77 7.60
N ARG A 103 5.11 10.72 8.36
CA ARG A 103 6.21 10.47 9.30
C ARG A 103 5.83 9.51 10.44
N HIS A 104 4.55 9.40 10.79
CA HIS A 104 4.10 8.46 11.81
C HIS A 104 4.34 7.00 11.42
N PHE A 105 4.49 6.70 10.13
CA PHE A 105 4.69 5.33 9.64
C PHE A 105 6.15 4.84 9.77
N THR A 106 7.09 5.73 10.07
CA THR A 106 8.50 5.36 10.24
C THR A 106 8.70 4.34 11.36
N LYS A 107 9.66 3.42 11.16
CA LYS A 107 10.08 2.42 12.14
C LYS A 107 11.57 2.18 11.95
N GLU A 108 12.32 2.03 13.04
CA GLU A 108 13.77 1.78 12.98
C GLU A 108 14.14 0.55 12.13
N LYS A 109 13.28 -0.48 12.12
CA LYS A 109 13.49 -1.72 11.37
C LYS A 109 13.29 -1.55 9.86
N ASN A 110 12.44 -0.64 9.41
CA ASN A 110 12.10 -0.48 7.99
C ASN A 110 13.00 0.59 7.36
N LYS A 111 13.72 0.23 6.29
CA LYS A 111 14.50 1.21 5.52
C LYS A 111 13.54 2.25 4.93
N THR A 112 13.62 3.47 5.45
CA THR A 112 12.71 4.56 5.09
C THR A 112 13.43 5.58 4.20
N ARG A 113 12.76 6.01 3.13
CA ARG A 113 13.13 7.17 2.32
C ARG A 113 11.97 8.13 2.25
N THR A 114 12.29 9.41 2.12
CA THR A 114 11.32 10.49 2.04
C THR A 114 11.55 11.29 0.76
N ILE A 115 10.47 11.61 0.04
CA ILE A 115 10.49 12.50 -1.13
C ILE A 115 9.60 13.70 -0.81
N GLY A 116 10.09 14.91 -1.05
CA GLY A 116 9.32 16.14 -0.92
C GLY A 116 9.81 17.17 -1.92
N VAL A 117 9.08 18.27 -2.03
CA VAL A 117 9.44 19.38 -2.92
C VAL A 117 10.40 20.34 -2.18
N PRO A 118 11.56 20.69 -2.76
CA PRO A 118 12.46 21.66 -2.14
C PRO A 118 11.84 23.06 -2.24
N PHE A 119 11.53 23.67 -1.09
CA PHE A 119 11.15 25.07 -0.96
C PHE A 119 12.07 25.78 0.02
#